data_AF-A0A1Y4IUU8-F1
#
_entry.id   AF-A0A1Y4IUU8-F1
#
_cell.length_a   1.000
_cell.length_b   1.000
_cell.length_c   1.000
_cell.angle_alpha   90.00
_cell.angle_beta   90.00
_cell.angle_gamma   90.00
#
_symmetry.space_group_name_H-M   'P 1'
#
loop_
_entity.id
_entity.type
_entity.pdbx_description
1 polymer ?
#
loop_
_entity_poly.entity_id
_entity_poly.type
_entity_poly.pdbx_seq_one_letter_code
_entity_poly.pdbx_strand_id
1 'polypeptide(L)'
;MTDKSIQLFGSKEYHFLNWLKSQEQKTSRGTTINFSQEEIAAEYGSSPATVNKWLQALQSVGCVEQKKKGSYRVTKTGDAVIAQMGKIEKLIGGNKNG
;
A
#
# COMPACT_ATOMS: atom_id res chain seq x y z
N MET A 1 15.02 -16.72 13.49
CA MET A 1 13.73 -16.52 12.79
C MET A 1 13.88 -15.27 11.95
N THR A 2 14.06 -15.42 10.64
CA THR A 2 14.11 -14.26 9.74
C THR A 2 12.74 -13.60 9.81
N ASP A 3 12.72 -12.37 10.31
CA ASP A 3 11.51 -11.64 10.63
C ASP A 3 10.69 -11.46 9.34
N LYS A 4 9.62 -12.26 9.19
CA LYS A 4 8.79 -12.28 7.98
C LYS A 4 8.21 -10.89 7.67
N SER A 5 8.17 -9.98 8.65
CA SER A 5 7.75 -8.60 8.45
C SER A 5 8.73 -7.80 7.58
N ILE A 6 10.04 -8.09 7.64
CA ILE A 6 11.09 -7.40 6.87
C ILE A 6 11.03 -7.78 5.38
N GLN A 7 10.63 -9.01 5.06
CA GLN A 7 10.48 -9.46 3.66
C GLN A 7 9.15 -9.08 3.02
N LEU A 8 8.14 -8.67 3.81
CA LEU A 8 6.79 -8.44 3.29
C LEU A 8 6.69 -7.15 2.47
N PHE A 9 7.55 -6.18 2.74
CA PHE A 9 7.67 -4.97 1.92
C PHE A 9 8.85 -5.10 0.98
N GLY A 10 8.71 -5.95 -0.04
CA GLY A 10 9.44 -5.75 -1.27
C GLY A 10 9.12 -4.37 -1.85
N SER A 11 9.96 -3.85 -2.75
CA SER A 11 9.72 -2.54 -3.37
C SER A 11 8.31 -2.43 -3.96
N LYS A 12 7.78 -3.54 -4.51
CA LYS A 12 6.47 -3.58 -5.17
C LYS A 12 5.29 -3.45 -4.21
N GLU A 13 5.28 -4.16 -3.08
CA GLU A 13 4.21 -4.06 -2.07
C GLU A 13 4.14 -2.66 -1.46
N TYR A 14 5.30 -2.06 -1.21
CA TYR A 14 5.38 -0.67 -0.74
C TYR A 14 4.90 0.32 -1.81
N HIS A 15 5.36 0.22 -3.05
CA HIS A 15 4.90 1.10 -4.13
C HIS A 15 3.39 0.99 -4.34
N PHE A 16 2.84 -0.23 -4.23
CA PHE A 16 1.41 -0.47 -4.29
C PHE A 16 0.67 0.17 -3.10
N LEU A 17 1.18 0.04 -1.86
CA LEU A 17 0.61 0.71 -0.68
C LEU A 17 0.62 2.23 -0.81
N ASN A 18 1.73 2.82 -1.26
CA ASN A 18 1.86 4.26 -1.48
C ASN A 18 0.93 4.75 -2.60
N TRP A 19 0.79 3.98 -3.68
CA TRP A 19 -0.18 4.28 -4.72
C TRP A 19 -1.62 4.17 -4.22
N LEU A 20 -1.97 3.14 -3.45
CA LEU A 20 -3.31 3.02 -2.83
C LEU A 20 -3.63 4.25 -1.97
N LYS A 21 -2.64 4.76 -1.23
CA LYS A 21 -2.79 5.99 -0.45
C LYS A 21 -3.09 7.20 -1.32
N SER A 22 -2.53 7.31 -2.52
CA SER A 22 -2.82 8.45 -3.42
C SER A 22 -4.22 8.38 -4.04
N GLN A 23 -4.82 7.19 -4.08
CA GLN A 23 -6.21 6.98 -4.52
C GLN A 23 -7.26 7.30 -3.43
N GLU A 24 -6.83 7.72 -2.24
CA GLU A 24 -7.74 8.06 -1.15
C GLU A 24 -8.62 9.27 -1.48
N GLN A 25 -9.92 9.07 -1.44
CA GLN A 25 -10.91 10.13 -1.59
C GLN A 25 -11.41 10.58 -0.22
N LYS A 26 -11.41 11.90 0.01
CA LYS A 26 -12.04 12.49 1.19
C LYS A 26 -13.55 12.50 0.99
N THR A 27 -14.26 11.78 1.84
CA THR A 27 -15.72 11.81 1.90
C THR A 27 -16.19 12.41 3.22
N SER A 28 -17.47 12.78 3.32
CA SER A 28 -18.09 13.23 4.57
C SER A 28 -18.04 12.19 5.70
N ARG A 29 -17.76 10.92 5.38
CA ARG A 29 -17.64 9.80 6.32
C ARG A 29 -16.20 9.41 6.63
N GLY A 30 -15.23 10.18 6.12
CA GLY A 30 -13.80 9.92 6.25
C GLY A 30 -13.13 9.55 4.92
N THR A 31 -11.86 9.17 5.01
CA THR A 31 -11.03 8.85 3.85
C THR A 31 -11.23 7.39 3.44
N THR A 32 -11.53 7.16 2.16
CA THR A 32 -11.79 5.83 1.61
C THR A 32 -11.31 5.72 0.17
N ILE A 33 -10.93 4.51 -0.23
CA ILE A 33 -10.61 4.13 -1.60
C ILE A 33 -11.81 3.34 -2.13
N ASN A 34 -12.56 3.90 -3.07
CA ASN A 34 -13.74 3.27 -3.66
C ASN A 34 -13.40 2.64 -5.01
N PHE A 35 -12.63 1.57 -4.97
CA PHE A 35 -12.34 0.77 -6.15
C PHE A 35 -12.61 -0.70 -5.84
N SER A 36 -13.27 -1.38 -6.78
CA SER A 36 -13.21 -2.83 -6.89
C SER A 36 -11.77 -3.30 -7.12
N GLN A 37 -11.53 -4.59 -6.91
CA GLN A 37 -10.18 -5.14 -7.10
C GLN A 37 -9.77 -5.12 -8.58
N GLU A 38 -10.75 -5.28 -9.46
CA GLU A 38 -10.62 -5.22 -10.91
C GLU A 38 -10.21 -3.81 -11.36
N GLU A 39 -10.85 -2.78 -10.80
CA GLU A 39 -10.48 -1.38 -11.05
C GLU A 39 -9.08 -1.08 -10.52
N ILE A 40 -8.75 -1.53 -9.30
CA ILE A 40 -7.39 -1.39 -8.76
C ILE A 40 -6.36 -2.04 -9.69
N ALA A 41 -6.65 -3.22 -10.22
CA ALA A 41 -5.76 -3.94 -11.13
C ALA A 41 -5.57 -3.21 -12.46
N ALA A 42 -6.66 -2.68 -13.03
CA ALA A 42 -6.61 -1.91 -14.26
C ALA A 42 -5.84 -0.59 -14.08
N GLU A 43 -6.18 0.18 -13.03
CA GLU A 43 -5.59 1.51 -12.77
C GLU A 43 -4.12 1.42 -12.33
N TYR A 44 -3.75 0.42 -11.53
CA TYR A 44 -2.37 0.20 -11.14
C TYR A 44 -1.52 -0.44 -12.26
N GLY A 45 -2.16 -1.05 -13.27
CA GLY A 45 -1.47 -1.75 -14.36
C GLY A 45 -0.87 -3.08 -13.92
N SER A 46 -1.60 -3.88 -13.15
CA SER A 46 -1.17 -5.22 -12.71
C SER A 46 -2.30 -6.25 -12.84
N SER A 47 -1.96 -7.54 -12.82
CA SER A 47 -2.99 -8.57 -12.88
C SER A 47 -3.86 -8.57 -11.61
N PRO A 48 -5.17 -8.90 -11.69
CA PRO A 48 -6.04 -9.00 -10.53
C PRO A 48 -5.53 -9.97 -9.46
N ALA A 49 -4.86 -11.05 -9.88
CA ALA A 49 -4.26 -12.03 -8.97
C ALA A 49 -3.07 -11.44 -8.19
N THR A 50 -2.24 -10.62 -8.84
CA THR A 50 -1.12 -9.92 -8.20
C THR A 50 -1.62 -8.89 -7.20
N VAL A 51 -2.60 -8.07 -7.60
CA VAL A 51 -3.24 -7.09 -6.71
C VAL A 51 -3.89 -7.78 -5.51
N ASN A 52 -4.55 -8.92 -5.69
CA ASN A 52 -5.11 -9.69 -4.59
C ASN A 52 -4.04 -10.07 -3.56
N LYS A 53 -2.92 -10.62 -4.05
CA LYS A 53 -1.81 -11.06 -3.19
C LYS A 53 -1.25 -9.88 -2.38
N TRP A 54 -1.06 -8.73 -3.00
CA TRP A 54 -0.58 -7.54 -2.31
C TRP A 54 -1.61 -7.00 -1.32
N LEU A 55 -2.89 -6.93 -1.67
CA LEU A 55 -3.96 -6.53 -0.75
C LEU A 55 -4.01 -7.46 0.47
N GLN A 56 -3.96 -8.78 0.26
CA GLN A 56 -3.93 -9.77 1.35
C GLN A 56 -2.69 -9.62 2.23
N ALA A 57 -1.50 -9.41 1.62
CA ALA A 57 -0.28 -9.18 2.36
C ALA A 57 -0.39 -7.91 3.24
N LEU A 58 -0.83 -6.79 2.65
CA LEU A 58 -1.00 -5.52 3.35
C LEU A 58 -2.08 -5.59 4.45
N GLN A 59 -3.14 -6.35 4.24
CA GLN A 59 -4.17 -6.62 5.26
C GLN A 59 -3.61 -7.47 6.40
N SER A 60 -2.79 -8.48 6.11
CA SER A 60 -2.22 -9.37 7.12
C SER A 60 -1.32 -8.66 8.15
N VAL A 61 -0.71 -7.54 7.75
CA VAL A 61 0.08 -6.66 8.64
C VAL A 61 -0.68 -5.40 9.08
N GLY A 62 -1.97 -5.33 8.77
CA GLY A 62 -2.84 -4.24 9.19
C GLY A 62 -2.53 -2.89 8.54
N CYS A 63 -1.85 -2.84 7.39
CA CYS A 63 -1.59 -1.59 6.65
C CYS A 63 -2.81 -1.11 5.85
N VAL A 64 -3.65 -2.04 5.42
CA VAL A 64 -4.90 -1.76 4.68
C VAL A 64 -6.04 -2.50 5.36
N GLU A 65 -7.19 -1.85 5.46
CA GLU A 65 -8.44 -2.47 5.89
C GLU A 65 -9.46 -2.43 4.75
N GLN A 66 -10.19 -3.52 4.54
CA GLN A 66 -11.38 -3.53 3.70
C GLN A 66 -12.60 -3.24 4.58
N LYS A 67 -13.30 -2.15 4.31
CA LYS A 67 -14.54 -1.80 5.05
C LYS A 67 -15.76 -2.54 4.51
N LYS A 68 -15.80 -2.72 3.20
CA LYS A 68 -16.79 -3.50 2.46
C LYS A 68 -16.18 -3.91 1.11
N LYS A 69 -16.81 -4.84 0.39
CA LYS A 69 -16.36 -5.23 -0.95
C LYS A 69 -16.23 -3.96 -1.83
N GLY A 70 -15.05 -3.78 -2.44
CA GLY A 70 -14.74 -2.59 -3.24
C GLY A 70 -14.52 -1.29 -2.46
N SER A 71 -14.28 -1.37 -1.15
CA SER A 71 -13.95 -0.19 -0.33
C SER A 71 -12.81 -0.49 0.62
N TYR A 72 -11.69 0.20 0.42
CA TYR A 72 -10.47 0.04 1.19
C TYR A 72 -10.12 1.34 1.92
N ARG A 73 -9.27 1.22 2.95
CA ARG A 73 -8.71 2.34 3.68
C ARG A 73 -7.29 2.00 4.09
N VAL A 74 -6.37 2.96 3.96
CA VAL A 74 -5.04 2.86 4.56
C VAL A 74 -5.15 3.16 6.05
N THR A 75 -4.59 2.28 6.88
CA THR A 75 -4.63 2.43 8.34
C THR A 75 -3.52 3.35 8.83
N LYS A 76 -3.53 3.67 10.13
CA LYS A 76 -2.41 4.37 10.78
C LYS A 76 -1.08 3.60 10.63
N THR A 77 -1.13 2.27 10.65
CA THR A 77 0.04 1.41 10.42
C THR A 77 0.54 1.57 8.99
N GLY A 78 -0.37 1.58 8.00
CA GLY A 78 -0.02 1.80 6.60
C GLY A 78 0.64 3.17 6.38
N ASP A 79 0.09 4.22 6.99
CA ASP A 79 0.67 5.57 6.94
C ASP A 79 2.07 5.62 7.59
N ALA A 80 2.27 4.94 8.72
CA ALA A 80 3.57 4.85 9.39
C ALA A 80 4.61 4.12 8.51
N VAL A 81 4.21 3.03 7.85
CA VAL A 81 5.07 2.28 6.92
C VAL A 81 5.45 3.16 5.73
N ILE A 82 4.49 3.86 5.11
CA ILE A 82 4.77 4.80 4.00
C ILE A 82 5.78 5.85 4.44
N ALA A 83 5.60 6.44 5.62
CA ALA A 83 6.50 7.45 6.14
C ALA A 83 7.92 6.90 6.43
N GLN A 84 8.03 5.68 6.94
CA GLN A 84 9.33 5.04 7.19
C GLN A 84 10.04 4.67 5.89
N MET A 85 9.33 4.07 4.94
CA MET A 85 9.90 3.72 3.63
C MET A 85 10.32 4.95 2.83
N GLY A 86 9.53 6.03 2.85
CA GLY A 86 9.91 7.29 2.23
C GLY A 86 11.19 7.91 2.83
N LYS A 87 11.51 7.64 4.11
CA LYS A 87 12.81 8.02 4.71
C LYS A 87 13.95 7.15 4.16
N ILE A 88 13.72 5.84 4.04
CA ILE A 88 14.70 4.90 3.48
C ILE A 88 15.01 5.25 2.02
N GLU A 89 13.99 5.54 1.21
CA GLU A 89 14.16 5.97 -0.19
C GLU A 89 14.98 7.25 -0.31
N LYS A 90 14.77 8.22 0.59
CA LYS A 90 15.59 9.45 0.63
C LYS A 90 17.04 9.18 1.01
N LEU A 91 17.29 8.25 1.93
CA LEU A 91 18.65 7.85 2.32
C LEU A 91 19.38 7.13 1.18
N ILE A 92 18.71 6.21 0.48
CA ILE A 92 19.28 5.48 -0.65
C ILE A 92 19.44 6.40 -1.88
N GLY A 93 18.42 7.20 -2.19
CA GLY A 93 18.42 8.14 -3.32
C GLY A 93 19.35 9.35 -3.12
N GLY A 94 19.63 9.72 -1.86
CA GLY A 94 20.57 10.77 -1.48
C GLY A 94 22.05 10.41 -1.66
N ASN A 95 22.36 9.14 -1.94
CA ASN A 95 23.74 8.68 -2.16
C ASN A 95 24.22 8.80 -3.63
N LYS A 96 23.50 9.56 -4.47
CA LYS A 96 23.87 9.85 -5.87
C LYS A 96 24.66 11.16 -6.07
N ASN A 97 25.08 11.82 -4.99
CA ASN A 97 26.01 12.94 -5.05
C ASN A 97 27.20 12.64 -4.13
N GLY A 98 28.22 12.00 -4.69
CA GLY A 98 29.53 11.77 -4.09
C GLY A 98 30.52 11.48 -5.20
#